data_AF-A0A3N2IEI4-F1
#
_entry.id   AF-A0A3N2IEI4-F1
#
_cell.length_a   1.000
_cell.length_b   1.000
_cell.length_c   1.000
_cell.angle_alpha   90.00
_cell.angle_beta   90.00
_cell.angle_gamma   90.00
#
_symmetry.space_group_name_H-M   'P 1'
#
loop_
_entity.id
_entity.type
_entity.pdbx_description
1 polymer ?
#
loop_
_entity_poly.entity_id
_entity_poly.type
_entity_poly.pdbx_seq_one_letter_code
_entity_poly.pdbx_strand_id
1 'polypeptide(L)'
;MFLGVDWGAFVVVFLVALVATAVIVTAFAAGIRLFADGALDPVPDGPGASSPAAAAAPRARPLGATVAGSACFAVGVAAVLAGLWLIIPQFH
;
A
#
# COMPACT_ATOMS: atom_id res chain seq x y z
N MET A 1 25.30 -18.02 -25.75
CA MET A 1 24.12 -18.78 -26.23
C MET A 1 24.45 -20.27 -26.14
N PHE A 2 23.91 -21.01 -25.17
CA PHE A 2 24.32 -22.42 -24.95
C PHE A 2 23.41 -23.42 -25.70
N LEU A 3 22.21 -22.98 -26.14
CA LEU A 3 21.21 -23.77 -26.87
C LEU A 3 20.41 -22.91 -27.88
N GLY A 4 20.95 -21.76 -28.29
CA GLY A 4 20.15 -20.68 -28.93
C GLY A 4 19.26 -19.91 -27.95
N VAL A 5 19.16 -20.39 -26.71
CA VAL A 5 18.48 -19.75 -25.58
C VAL A 5 19.38 -18.68 -24.96
N ASP A 6 18.81 -17.48 -24.78
CA ASP A 6 19.42 -16.42 -24.00
C ASP A 6 19.06 -16.57 -22.52
N TRP A 7 19.93 -17.25 -21.77
CA TRP A 7 19.81 -17.42 -20.33
C TRP A 7 19.81 -16.10 -19.56
N GLY A 8 20.46 -15.06 -20.10
CA GLY A 8 20.50 -13.74 -19.49
C GLY A 8 19.11 -13.11 -19.39
N ALA A 9 18.32 -13.21 -20.45
CA ALA A 9 16.95 -12.68 -20.49
C ALA A 9 16.06 -13.30 -19.40
N PHE A 10 16.17 -14.61 -19.15
CA PHE A 10 15.39 -15.26 -18.07
C PHE A 10 15.77 -14.75 -16.69
N VAL A 11 17.06 -14.55 -16.43
CA VAL A 11 17.54 -13.99 -15.16
C VAL A 11 17.04 -12.56 -14.98
N VAL A 12 17.08 -11.75 -16.04
CA VAL A 12 16.56 -10.37 -16.00
C VAL A 12 15.08 -10.37 -15.68
N VAL A 13 14.26 -11.16 -16.38
CA VAL A 13 12.81 -11.24 -16.12
C VAL A 13 12.53 -11.72 -14.70
N PHE A 14 13.25 -12.75 -14.24
CA PHE A 14 13.13 -13.25 -12.88
C PHE A 14 13.41 -12.16 -11.83
N LEU A 15 14.52 -11.44 -11.97
CA LEU A 15 14.89 -10.38 -11.03
C LEU A 15 13.91 -9.21 -11.07
N VAL A 16 13.50 -8.77 -12.27
CA VAL A 16 12.52 -7.69 -12.43
C VAL A 16 11.19 -8.09 -11.79
N ALA A 17 10.69 -9.30 -12.07
CA ALA A 17 9.45 -9.80 -11.49
C ALA A 17 9.56 -9.90 -9.96
N LEU A 18 10.64 -10.49 -9.44
CA LEU A 18 10.86 -10.64 -8.01
C LEU A 18 10.89 -9.29 -7.29
N VAL A 19 11.65 -8.33 -7.81
CA VAL A 19 11.78 -6.99 -7.22
C VAL A 19 10.45 -6.24 -7.30
N ALA A 20 9.78 -6.26 -8.45
CA ALA A 20 8.47 -5.61 -8.60
C ALA A 20 7.43 -6.18 -7.64
N THR A 21 7.37 -7.51 -7.52
CA THR A 21 6.48 -8.18 -6.56
C THR A 21 6.82 -7.79 -5.13
N ALA A 22 8.09 -7.85 -4.73
CA ALA A 22 8.51 -7.49 -3.38
C ALA A 22 8.13 -6.04 -3.02
N VAL A 23 8.39 -5.09 -3.93
CA VAL A 23 8.04 -3.68 -3.75
C VAL A 23 6.53 -3.49 -3.59
N ILE A 24 5.72 -4.08 -4.47
CA ILE A 24 4.25 -3.91 -4.42
C ILE A 24 3.67 -4.53 -3.14
N VAL A 25 4.09 -5.75 -2.78
CA VAL A 25 3.58 -6.45 -1.60
C VAL A 25 3.99 -5.73 -0.31
N THR A 26 5.24 -5.29 -0.21
CA THR A 26 5.72 -4.56 0.98
C THR A 26 5.05 -3.20 1.11
N ALA A 27 4.88 -2.45 0.02
CA ALA A 27 4.12 -1.20 0.02
C ALA A 27 2.67 -1.42 0.47
N PHE A 28 1.99 -2.42 -0.08
CA PHE A 28 0.63 -2.76 0.33
C PHE A 28 0.54 -3.12 1.83
N ALA A 29 1.43 -4.01 2.30
CA ALA A 29 1.48 -4.40 3.71
C ALA A 29 1.76 -3.21 4.64
N ALA A 30 2.70 -2.33 4.27
CA ALA A 30 3.02 -1.11 5.00
C ALA A 30 1.82 -0.14 5.02
N GLY A 31 1.10 0.01 3.90
CA GLY A 31 -0.10 0.83 3.82
C GLY A 31 -1.21 0.35 4.76
N ILE A 32 -1.49 -0.95 4.79
CA ILE A 32 -2.44 -1.55 5.74
C ILE A 32 -1.99 -1.32 7.18
N ARG A 33 -0.70 -1.54 7.46
CA ARG A 33 -0.16 -1.38 8.82
C ARG A 33 -0.30 0.05 9.33
N LEU A 34 0.08 1.03 8.51
CA LEU A 34 -0.01 2.44 8.86
C LEU A 34 -1.46 2.90 9.06
N PHE A 35 -2.39 2.37 8.25
CA PHE A 35 -3.81 2.65 8.45
C PHE A 35 -4.38 2.03 9.73
N ALA A 36 -3.84 0.88 10.17
CA ALA A 36 -4.19 0.25 11.43
C ALA A 36 -3.61 1.02 12.62
N ASP A 37 -2.35 1.45 12.56
CA ASP A 37 -1.71 2.25 13.62
C ASP A 37 -2.35 3.65 13.76
N GLY A 38 -2.98 4.17 12.71
CA GLY A 38 -3.76 5.41 12.74
C GLY A 38 -5.20 5.24 13.23
N ALA A 39 -5.66 4.03 13.56
CA ALA A 39 -6.96 3.81 14.18
C ALA A 39 -6.87 4.15 15.67
N LEU A 40 -7.77 5.02 16.15
CA LEU A 40 -7.77 5.44 17.53
C LEU A 40 -8.34 4.33 18.42
N ASP A 41 -7.70 4.05 19.55
CA ASP A 41 -8.21 3.10 20.53
C ASP A 41 -9.65 3.48 20.97
N PRO A 42 -10.57 2.51 21.05
CA PRO A 42 -11.84 2.72 21.75
C PRO A 42 -11.51 3.07 23.20
N VAL A 43 -11.98 4.23 23.67
CA VAL A 43 -11.94 4.55 25.10
C VAL A 43 -12.65 3.41 25.85
N PRO A 44 -12.01 2.74 26.82
CA PRO A 44 -12.73 1.79 27.66
C PRO A 44 -13.81 2.57 28.41
N ASP A 45 -15.07 2.13 28.30
CA ASP A 45 -16.14 2.66 29.14
C ASP A 45 -15.78 2.41 30.60
N GLY A 46 -15.20 3.42 31.27
CA GLY A 46 -15.00 3.41 32.71
C GLY A 46 -16.36 3.47 33.41
N PRO A 47 -16.51 2.87 34.61
CA PRO A 47 -17.78 2.88 35.34
C PRO A 47 -18.13 4.31 35.77
N GLY A 48 -18.86 5.01 34.90
CA GLY A 48 -19.20 6.43 35.03
C GLY A 48 -19.81 7.04 33.76
N ALA A 49 -20.21 6.24 32.78
CA ALA A 49 -20.76 6.64 31.47
C ALA A 49 -22.18 7.23 31.53
N SER A 50 -22.45 8.09 32.51
CA SER A 50 -23.71 8.81 32.69
C SER A 50 -23.44 10.32 32.69
N SER A 51 -22.95 10.86 31.57
CA SER A 51 -23.00 12.30 31.32
C SER A 51 -23.06 12.55 29.81
N PRO A 52 -24.20 12.99 29.26
CA PRO A 52 -24.35 13.28 27.83
C PRO A 52 -23.63 14.58 27.39
N ALA A 53 -22.80 15.16 28.27
CA ALA A 53 -22.15 16.47 28.09
C ALA A 53 -20.62 16.40 27.85
N ALA A 54 -19.98 15.22 27.98
CA ALA A 54 -18.59 15.06 27.56
C ALA A 54 -18.56 14.75 26.07
N ALA A 55 -18.76 15.79 25.27
CA ALA A 55 -18.54 15.80 23.83
C ALA A 55 -17.20 15.12 23.52
N ALA A 56 -17.24 13.87 23.06
CA ALA A 56 -16.10 13.22 22.46
C ALA A 56 -15.83 13.94 21.14
N ALA A 57 -15.03 15.01 21.21
CA ALA A 57 -14.49 15.65 20.03
C ALA A 57 -13.94 14.53 19.14
N PRO A 58 -14.35 14.44 17.85
CA PRO A 58 -13.80 13.46 16.94
C PRO A 58 -12.29 13.67 16.92
N ARG A 59 -11.54 12.78 17.59
CA ARG A 59 -10.09 12.80 17.48
C ARG A 59 -9.84 12.54 15.99
N ALA A 60 -9.32 13.55 15.32
CA ALA A 60 -9.07 13.47 13.90
C ALA A 60 -8.06 12.35 13.68
N ARG A 61 -8.40 11.40 12.79
CA ARG A 61 -7.45 10.39 12.32
C ARG A 61 -6.15 11.10 11.94
N PRO A 62 -4.97 10.64 12.40
CA PRO A 62 -3.71 11.32 12.11
C PRO A 62 -3.54 11.44 10.58
N LEU A 63 -3.54 12.69 10.09
CA LEU A 63 -3.45 12.99 8.66
C LEU A 63 -2.19 12.37 8.05
N GLY A 64 -1.08 12.33 8.81
CA GLY A 64 0.16 11.68 8.39
C GLY A 64 0.01 10.18 8.10
N ALA A 65 -0.71 9.44 8.96
CA ALA A 65 -0.97 8.02 8.73
C ALA A 65 -1.86 7.80 7.48
N THR A 66 -2.79 8.73 7.23
CA THR A 66 -3.68 8.64 6.08
C THR A 66 -2.94 8.91 4.76
N VAL A 67 -2.10 9.95 4.75
CA VAL A 67 -1.32 10.36 3.56
C VAL A 67 -0.24 9.33 3.22
N ALA A 68 0.50 8.82 4.21
CA ALA A 68 1.52 7.82 3.91
C ALA A 68 0.90 6.45 3.57
N GLY A 69 -0.27 6.12 4.13
CA GLY A 69 -1.04 4.94 3.73
C GLY A 69 -1.49 5.05 2.27
N SER A 70 -2.08 6.18 1.87
CA SER A 70 -2.50 6.41 0.48
C SER A 70 -1.32 6.42 -0.49
N ALA A 71 -0.17 6.96 -0.09
CA ALA A 71 1.05 6.92 -0.89
C ALA A 71 1.49 5.48 -1.20
N CYS A 72 1.43 4.56 -0.22
CA CYS A 72 1.71 3.14 -0.45
C CYS A 72 0.77 2.50 -1.48
N PHE A 73 -0.53 2.82 -1.41
CA PHE A 73 -1.50 2.34 -2.40
C PHE A 73 -1.25 2.93 -3.80
N ALA A 74 -0.82 4.20 -3.86
CA ALA A 74 -0.49 4.85 -5.13
C ALA A 74 0.64 4.14 -5.88
N VAL A 75 1.59 3.50 -5.18
CA VAL A 75 2.64 2.67 -5.81
C VAL A 75 2.02 1.51 -6.59
N GLY A 76 1.05 0.80 -6.00
CA GLY A 76 0.36 -0.30 -6.65
C GLY A 76 -0.46 0.16 -7.86
N VAL A 77 -1.19 1.26 -7.71
CA VAL A 77 -1.95 1.87 -8.84
C VAL A 77 -1.01 2.27 -9.98
N ALA A 78 0.10 2.94 -9.67
CA ALA A 78 1.09 3.33 -10.67
C ALA A 78 1.68 2.13 -11.39
N ALA A 79 2.00 1.04 -10.68
CA ALA A 79 2.50 -0.20 -11.28
C ALA A 79 1.49 -0.83 -12.26
N VAL A 80 0.19 -0.86 -11.89
CA VAL A 80 -0.88 -1.35 -12.78
C VAL A 80 -1.01 -0.47 -14.01
N LEU A 81 -1.06 0.87 -13.83
CA LEU A 81 -1.17 1.81 -14.95
C LEU A 81 0.03 1.70 -15.90
N ALA A 82 1.24 1.56 -15.37
CA ALA A 82 2.44 1.32 -16.18
C ALA A 82 2.36 -0.01 -16.95
N GLY A 83 1.89 -1.08 -16.30
CA GLY A 83 1.68 -2.37 -16.97
C GLY A 83 0.66 -2.27 -18.11
N LEU A 84 -0.48 -1.60 -17.88
CA LEU A 84 -1.50 -1.38 -18.91
C LEU A 84 -0.96 -0.54 -20.07
N TRP A 85 -0.18 0.49 -19.78
CA TRP A 85 0.47 1.33 -20.79
C TRP A 85 1.40 0.53 -21.69
N LEU A 86 2.17 -0.41 -21.13
CA LEU A 86 3.07 -1.29 -21.89
C LEU A 86 2.34 -2.41 -22.66
N ILE A 87 1.23 -2.94 -22.15
CA ILE A 87 0.46 -4.01 -22.80
C ILE A 87 -0.39 -3.48 -23.95
N ILE A 88 -0.95 -2.27 -23.82
CA ILE A 88 -1.88 -1.69 -24.78
C ILE A 88 -1.12 -0.80 -25.77
N PRO A 89 -0.92 -1.23 -27.03
CA PRO A 89 -0.11 -0.50 -28.02
C PRO A 89 -0.79 0.75 -28.58
N GLN A 90 -1.95 1.16 -28.06
CA GLN A 90 -2.60 2.44 -28.42
C GLN A 90 -2.22 3.57 -27.46
N PHE A 91 -1.61 3.24 -26.32
CA PHE A 91 -1.19 4.22 -25.32
C PHE A 91 0.27 4.66 -25.46
N HIS A 92 1.05 3.99 -26.31
CA HIS A 92 2.45 4.29 -26.62
C HIS A 92 2.76 4.15 -28.12
#